data_AF-A0A9D1WVX6-F1
#
_entry.id   AF-A0A9D1WVX6-F1
#
_cell.length_a   1.000
_cell.length_b   1.000
_cell.length_c   1.000
_cell.angle_alpha   90.00
_cell.angle_beta   90.00
_cell.angle_gamma   90.00
#
_symmetry.space_group_name_H-M   'P 1'
#
loop_
_entity.id
_entity.type
_entity.pdbx_description
1 polymer ?
#
loop_
_entity_poly.entity_id
_entity_poly.type
_entity_poly.pdbx_seq_one_letter_code
_entity_poly.pdbx_strand_id
1 'polypeptide(L)'
;MKLAQQCRFYTTEGGKTPDEIKKAEELLGVQFSKQYKDFCKNYGYLSFYGNEIFGIDPDNLEILEGNCVAYALNDRKVYELPRHYIPIYDYGYEQENECCWEVVVIGNDIEYIKVFMEYEADDLPMVYFYEVDLNDKRFALRGIEVFVNRKVKLIDDLYYDAIEACPIPTVDEFNAKIWGEGFNAAIISKEEFERIWITKTYDGSLIS
;
A
#
# COMPACT_ATOMS: atom_id res chain seq x y z
N MET A 1 -30.31 -4.25 -1.10
CA MET A 1 -30.56 -3.62 -2.42
C MET A 1 -32.01 -3.33 -2.77
N LYS A 2 -33.00 -4.21 -2.51
CA LYS A 2 -34.40 -3.97 -2.95
C LYS A 2 -34.99 -2.63 -2.47
N LEU A 3 -34.62 -2.16 -1.28
CA LEU A 3 -35.04 -0.86 -0.76
C LEU A 3 -34.32 0.31 -1.46
N ALA A 4 -33.03 0.19 -1.75
CA ALA A 4 -32.26 1.22 -2.45
C ALA A 4 -32.80 1.49 -3.87
N GLN A 5 -33.22 0.43 -4.58
CA GLN A 5 -33.86 0.53 -5.90
C GLN A 5 -35.19 1.31 -5.90
N GLN A 6 -35.80 1.50 -4.72
CA GLN A 6 -37.04 2.26 -4.56
C GLN A 6 -36.78 3.73 -4.21
N CYS A 7 -35.52 4.11 -3.98
CA CYS A 7 -35.14 5.47 -3.65
C CYS A 7 -35.20 6.39 -4.86
N ARG A 8 -35.45 7.68 -4.61
CA ARG A 8 -35.45 8.71 -5.66
C ARG A 8 -34.05 8.85 -6.24
N PHE A 9 -33.96 9.03 -7.55
CA PHE A 9 -32.69 9.14 -8.29
C PHE A 9 -31.79 7.90 -8.19
N TYR A 10 -32.37 6.73 -7.89
CA TYR A 10 -31.61 5.49 -7.93
C TYR A 10 -31.09 5.22 -9.35
N THR A 11 -29.77 5.18 -9.51
CA THR A 11 -29.12 4.79 -10.77
C THR A 11 -27.81 4.04 -10.51
N THR A 12 -27.42 3.20 -11.46
CA THR A 12 -26.18 2.43 -11.47
C THR A 12 -25.66 2.34 -12.90
N GLU A 13 -24.35 2.24 -13.09
CA GLU A 13 -23.76 2.01 -14.43
C GLU A 13 -23.69 0.53 -14.82
N GLY A 14 -24.05 -0.37 -13.92
CA GLY A 14 -23.92 -1.81 -14.13
C GLY A 14 -22.54 -2.31 -13.74
N GLY A 15 -22.46 -3.62 -13.48
CA GLY A 15 -21.25 -4.24 -12.98
C GLY A 15 -20.06 -4.11 -13.92
N LYS A 16 -18.92 -3.72 -13.38
CA LYS A 16 -17.63 -3.64 -14.09
C LYS A 16 -16.98 -5.02 -14.14
N THR A 17 -16.35 -5.34 -15.26
CA THR A 17 -15.64 -6.60 -15.46
C THR A 17 -14.35 -6.67 -14.63
N PRO A 18 -13.82 -7.87 -14.35
CA PRO A 18 -12.52 -8.02 -13.71
C PRO A 18 -11.37 -7.30 -14.45
N ASP A 19 -11.44 -7.24 -15.77
CA ASP A 19 -10.41 -6.58 -16.60
C ASP A 19 -10.46 -5.05 -16.47
N GLU A 20 -11.66 -4.46 -16.43
CA GLU A 20 -11.82 -3.02 -16.15
C GLU A 20 -11.32 -2.67 -14.75
N ILE A 21 -11.64 -3.49 -13.75
CA ILE A 21 -11.16 -3.31 -12.37
C ILE A 21 -9.63 -3.38 -12.31
N LYS A 22 -9.04 -4.39 -12.97
CA LYS A 22 -7.59 -4.55 -13.04
C LYS A 22 -6.93 -3.36 -13.74
N LYS A 23 -7.51 -2.87 -14.84
CA LYS A 23 -7.00 -1.70 -15.56
C LYS A 23 -7.03 -0.44 -14.67
N ALA A 24 -8.10 -0.24 -13.89
CA ALA A 24 -8.19 0.86 -12.95
C ALA A 24 -7.13 0.76 -11.83
N GLU A 25 -6.95 -0.43 -11.27
CA GLU A 25 -5.89 -0.74 -10.30
C GLU A 25 -4.49 -0.43 -10.88
N GLU A 26 -4.20 -0.85 -12.12
CA GLU A 26 -2.94 -0.58 -12.82
C GLU A 26 -2.71 0.91 -13.09
N LEU A 27 -3.74 1.64 -13.55
CA LEU A 27 -3.65 3.09 -13.79
C LEU A 27 -3.34 3.87 -12.51
N LEU A 28 -3.88 3.41 -11.38
CA LEU A 28 -3.71 4.08 -10.10
C LEU A 28 -2.47 3.60 -9.33
N GLY A 29 -1.87 2.47 -9.74
CA GLY A 29 -0.83 1.79 -8.98
C GLY A 29 -1.36 1.21 -7.65
N VAL A 30 -2.65 0.84 -7.58
CA VAL A 30 -3.30 0.39 -6.35
C VAL A 30 -3.98 -0.98 -6.51
N GLN A 31 -4.43 -1.54 -5.40
CA GLN A 31 -5.28 -2.71 -5.26
C GLN A 31 -6.49 -2.30 -4.42
N PHE A 32 -7.66 -2.31 -5.03
CA PHE A 32 -8.89 -1.99 -4.35
C PHE A 32 -9.20 -3.01 -3.26
N SER A 33 -9.91 -2.57 -2.21
CA SER A 33 -10.39 -3.49 -1.20
C SER A 33 -11.34 -4.51 -1.82
N LYS A 34 -11.50 -5.67 -1.18
CA LYS A 34 -12.49 -6.66 -1.62
C LYS A 34 -13.89 -6.04 -1.68
N GLN A 35 -14.24 -5.19 -0.72
CA GLN A 35 -15.56 -4.56 -0.63
C GLN A 35 -15.81 -3.63 -1.81
N TYR A 36 -14.82 -2.81 -2.18
CA TYR A 36 -14.96 -1.91 -3.32
C TYR A 36 -14.91 -2.64 -4.66
N LYS A 37 -14.11 -3.71 -4.79
CA LYS A 37 -14.19 -4.60 -5.95
C LYS A 37 -15.57 -5.22 -6.10
N ASP A 38 -16.17 -5.67 -5.01
CA ASP A 38 -17.53 -6.22 -5.02
C ASP A 38 -18.57 -5.12 -5.35
N PHE A 39 -18.37 -3.88 -4.91
CA PHE A 39 -19.18 -2.73 -5.33
C PHE A 39 -19.07 -2.48 -6.84
N CYS A 40 -17.86 -2.36 -7.38
CA CYS A 40 -17.61 -2.14 -8.80
C CYS A 40 -18.22 -3.26 -9.65
N LYS A 41 -18.08 -4.52 -9.24
CA LYS A 41 -18.64 -5.68 -9.95
C LYS A 41 -20.16 -5.73 -9.98
N ASN A 42 -20.83 -5.21 -8.95
CA ASN A 42 -22.29 -5.33 -8.84
C ASN A 42 -23.04 -4.08 -9.30
N TYR A 43 -22.45 -2.91 -9.15
CA TYR A 43 -23.12 -1.63 -9.38
C TYR A 43 -22.36 -0.74 -10.36
N GLY A 44 -21.03 -0.77 -10.31
CA GLY A 44 -20.13 0.03 -11.15
C GLY A 44 -20.12 1.51 -10.81
N TYR A 45 -21.25 2.06 -10.36
CA TYR A 45 -21.52 3.39 -9.83
C TYR A 45 -22.86 3.29 -9.08
N LEU A 46 -23.10 4.14 -8.09
CA LEU A 46 -24.39 4.13 -7.38
C LEU A 46 -24.78 5.53 -6.95
N SER A 47 -25.93 6.01 -7.41
CA SER A 47 -26.55 7.25 -6.91
C SER A 47 -27.94 6.97 -6.34
N PHE A 48 -28.28 7.61 -5.21
CA PHE A 48 -29.62 7.63 -4.63
C PHE A 48 -29.78 8.82 -3.65
N TYR A 49 -30.96 9.44 -3.64
CA TYR A 49 -31.24 10.67 -2.86
C TYR A 49 -30.23 11.82 -3.11
N GLY A 50 -29.61 11.87 -4.30
CA GLY A 50 -28.57 12.86 -4.60
C GLY A 50 -27.22 12.60 -3.92
N ASN A 51 -27.03 11.40 -3.36
CA ASN A 51 -25.75 10.93 -2.84
C ASN A 51 -25.13 10.01 -3.88
N GLU A 52 -23.86 10.18 -4.19
CA GLU A 52 -23.20 9.47 -5.28
C GLU A 52 -21.94 8.75 -4.79
N ILE A 53 -21.93 7.42 -4.90
CA ILE A 53 -20.75 6.60 -4.67
C ILE A 53 -20.07 6.38 -6.01
N PHE A 54 -18.86 6.90 -6.11
CA PHE A 54 -18.08 6.89 -7.34
C PHE A 54 -17.65 5.48 -7.71
N GLY A 55 -17.70 5.25 -9.01
CA GLY A 55 -17.31 4.05 -9.69
C GLY A 55 -15.94 4.11 -10.31
N ILE A 56 -15.65 3.11 -11.14
CA ILE A 56 -14.47 3.11 -12.01
C ILE A 56 -14.89 3.31 -13.46
N ASP A 57 -14.21 4.20 -14.16
CA ASP A 57 -14.19 4.27 -15.61
C ASP A 57 -12.76 4.52 -16.09
N PRO A 58 -11.95 3.45 -16.27
CA PRO A 58 -10.56 3.57 -16.69
C PRO A 58 -10.38 3.97 -18.16
N ASP A 59 -11.46 4.06 -18.93
CA ASP A 59 -11.44 4.44 -20.36
C ASP A 59 -11.75 5.93 -20.57
N ASN A 60 -12.47 6.57 -19.63
CA ASN A 60 -12.87 7.98 -19.72
C ASN A 60 -12.33 8.83 -18.56
N LEU A 61 -11.04 9.20 -18.64
CA LEU A 61 -10.35 9.96 -17.58
C LEU A 61 -10.60 11.48 -17.60
N GLU A 62 -11.31 12.00 -18.59
CA GLU A 62 -11.63 13.44 -18.71
C GLU A 62 -12.83 13.84 -17.83
N ILE A 63 -13.65 12.88 -17.43
CA ILE A 63 -14.84 13.08 -16.59
C ILE A 63 -14.47 12.72 -15.16
N LEU A 64 -14.43 13.72 -14.28
CA LEU A 64 -14.15 13.51 -12.85
C LEU A 64 -15.38 12.96 -12.14
N GLU A 65 -16.52 13.63 -12.26
CA GLU A 65 -17.76 13.32 -11.53
C GLU A 65 -18.16 11.84 -11.69
N GLY A 66 -18.29 11.14 -10.56
CA GLY A 66 -18.65 9.72 -10.54
C GLY A 66 -17.51 8.74 -10.84
N ASN A 67 -16.31 9.19 -11.23
CA ASN A 67 -15.16 8.35 -11.60
C ASN A 67 -13.99 8.52 -10.60
N CYS A 68 -13.83 7.53 -9.72
CA CYS A 68 -12.78 7.56 -8.70
C CYS A 68 -11.36 7.55 -9.31
N VAL A 69 -11.19 6.95 -10.50
CA VAL A 69 -9.89 6.85 -11.18
C VAL A 69 -9.47 8.24 -11.67
N ALA A 70 -10.37 8.92 -12.37
CA ALA A 70 -10.13 10.26 -12.88
C ALA A 70 -9.90 11.26 -11.73
N TYR A 71 -10.73 11.20 -10.69
CA TYR A 71 -10.58 12.01 -9.48
C TYR A 71 -9.23 11.79 -8.80
N ALA A 72 -8.85 10.55 -8.53
CA ALA A 72 -7.58 10.25 -7.89
C ALA A 72 -6.38 10.78 -8.70
N LEU A 73 -6.38 10.57 -10.02
CA LEU A 73 -5.31 11.06 -10.89
C LEU A 73 -5.25 12.59 -10.94
N ASN A 74 -6.40 13.26 -11.01
CA ASN A 74 -6.48 14.70 -10.95
C ASN A 74 -5.95 15.25 -9.63
N ASP A 75 -6.42 14.71 -8.50
CA ASP A 75 -6.10 15.25 -7.18
C ASP A 75 -4.66 14.95 -6.77
N ARG A 76 -4.09 13.83 -7.21
CA ARG A 76 -2.64 13.57 -7.11
C ARG A 76 -1.83 14.65 -7.83
N LYS A 77 -2.31 15.13 -8.97
CA LYS A 77 -1.63 16.15 -9.78
C LYS A 77 -1.83 17.57 -9.23
N VAL A 78 -3.03 17.88 -8.75
CA VAL A 78 -3.42 19.25 -8.34
C VAL A 78 -3.15 19.52 -6.86
N TYR A 79 -3.40 18.53 -6.01
CA TYR A 79 -3.39 18.65 -4.55
C TYR A 79 -2.38 17.73 -3.86
N GLU A 80 -1.55 17.02 -4.62
CA GLU A 80 -0.58 16.04 -4.11
C GLU A 80 -1.23 14.95 -3.24
N LEU A 81 -2.48 14.55 -3.58
CA LEU A 81 -3.21 13.50 -2.87
C LEU A 81 -2.33 12.25 -2.70
N PRO A 82 -2.14 11.75 -1.47
CA PRO A 82 -1.37 10.53 -1.26
C PRO A 82 -1.93 9.34 -2.03
N ARG A 83 -1.05 8.50 -2.58
CA ARG A 83 -1.44 7.41 -3.49
C ARG A 83 -2.41 6.39 -2.88
N HIS A 84 -2.43 6.25 -1.56
CA HIS A 84 -3.27 5.29 -0.84
C HIS A 84 -4.71 5.80 -0.59
N TYR A 85 -5.00 7.07 -0.91
CA TYR A 85 -6.36 7.61 -0.86
C TYR A 85 -7.00 7.58 -2.24
N ILE A 86 -8.15 6.92 -2.34
CA ILE A 86 -8.99 6.96 -3.54
C ILE A 86 -10.31 7.65 -3.20
N PRO A 87 -10.71 8.68 -3.96
CA PRO A 87 -11.93 9.42 -3.70
C PRO A 87 -13.12 8.59 -4.17
N ILE A 88 -14.04 8.23 -3.27
CA ILE A 88 -15.20 7.39 -3.62
C ILE A 88 -16.54 8.10 -3.38
N TYR A 89 -16.53 9.29 -2.81
CA TYR A 89 -17.72 10.08 -2.51
C TYR A 89 -17.34 11.55 -2.26
N ASP A 90 -18.15 12.49 -2.75
CA ASP A 90 -18.02 13.92 -2.47
C ASP A 90 -19.29 14.44 -1.74
N TYR A 91 -19.12 15.12 -0.60
CA TYR A 91 -20.22 15.72 0.17
C TYR A 91 -20.68 17.09 -0.36
N GLY A 92 -20.02 17.64 -1.37
CA GLY A 92 -20.40 18.89 -2.03
C GLY A 92 -19.98 20.16 -1.27
N TYR A 93 -20.04 21.28 -1.99
CA TYR A 93 -19.44 22.57 -1.66
C TYR A 93 -19.87 23.26 -0.34
N GLU A 94 -20.89 22.77 0.36
CA GLU A 94 -21.42 23.42 1.57
C GLU A 94 -20.81 22.88 2.88
N GLN A 95 -20.05 21.78 2.84
CA GLN A 95 -19.36 21.18 3.98
C GLN A 95 -17.88 21.02 3.64
N GLU A 96 -17.08 22.07 3.91
CA GLU A 96 -15.61 22.11 3.89
C GLU A 96 -14.86 20.96 3.18
N ASN A 97 -15.04 20.78 1.85
CA ASN A 97 -14.23 19.87 1.01
C ASN A 97 -13.94 18.47 1.60
N GLU A 98 -14.87 17.88 2.35
CA GLU A 98 -14.68 16.53 2.87
C GLU A 98 -15.15 15.52 1.81
N CYS A 99 -14.22 14.73 1.25
CA CYS A 99 -14.56 13.53 0.48
C CYS A 99 -14.49 12.30 1.41
N CYS A 100 -15.31 11.28 1.17
CA CYS A 100 -14.98 9.96 1.73
C CYS A 100 -13.93 9.32 0.85
N TRP A 101 -12.84 8.89 1.49
CA TRP A 101 -11.76 8.17 0.83
C TRP A 101 -11.90 6.68 1.12
N GLU A 102 -11.77 5.85 0.08
CA GLU A 102 -11.36 4.48 0.28
C GLU A 102 -9.85 4.47 0.55
N VAL A 103 -9.46 3.88 1.68
CA VAL A 103 -8.06 3.48 1.89
C VAL A 103 -7.87 2.20 1.10
N VAL A 104 -7.16 2.31 -0.02
CA VAL A 104 -6.85 1.18 -0.89
C VAL A 104 -5.47 0.65 -0.54
N VAL A 105 -5.30 -0.67 -0.70
CA VAL A 105 -3.97 -1.27 -0.61
C VAL A 105 -3.24 -0.83 -1.86
N ILE A 106 -2.17 -0.03 -1.80
CA ILE A 106 -1.41 0.24 -3.02
C ILE A 106 -0.92 -1.12 -3.57
N GLY A 107 -0.87 -1.29 -4.90
CA GLY A 107 -0.21 -2.43 -5.51
C GLY A 107 1.25 -2.21 -5.22
N ASN A 108 1.65 -2.54 -4.00
CA ASN A 108 2.92 -2.09 -3.48
C ASN A 108 3.97 -2.83 -4.29
N ASP A 109 4.75 -2.07 -5.07
CA ASP A 109 6.07 -2.51 -5.48
C ASP A 109 6.86 -2.66 -4.19
N ILE A 110 6.72 -3.83 -3.57
CA ILE A 110 7.42 -4.21 -2.36
C ILE A 110 8.64 -4.98 -2.77
N GLU A 111 9.76 -4.57 -2.19
CA GLU A 111 10.92 -5.42 -2.10
C GLU A 111 11.06 -5.92 -0.67
N TYR A 112 11.59 -7.13 -0.55
CA TYR A 112 11.94 -7.71 0.73
C TYR A 112 13.45 -7.78 0.81
N ILE A 113 14.03 -7.03 1.73
CA ILE A 113 15.48 -6.95 1.92
C ILE A 113 15.84 -7.70 3.18
N LYS A 114 16.93 -8.45 3.10
CA LYS A 114 17.63 -9.05 4.23
C LYS A 114 19.00 -8.42 4.37
N VAL A 115 19.32 -7.91 5.55
CA VAL A 115 20.62 -7.28 5.86
C VAL A 115 21.30 -8.09 6.95
N PHE A 116 22.52 -8.54 6.68
CA PHE A 116 23.42 -9.18 7.64
C PHE A 116 24.34 -8.13 8.22
N MET A 117 24.43 -8.09 9.55
CA MET A 117 25.41 -7.27 10.26
C MET A 117 26.60 -8.11 10.69
N GLU A 118 27.77 -7.49 10.77
CA GLU A 118 28.87 -8.03 11.56
C GLU A 118 28.49 -8.04 13.05
N TYR A 119 29.00 -9.05 13.75
CA TYR A 119 28.73 -9.18 15.17
C TYR A 119 29.41 -8.06 15.96
N GLU A 120 28.62 -7.30 16.70
CA GLU A 120 29.09 -6.26 17.61
C GLU A 120 28.82 -6.62 19.08
N ALA A 121 27.57 -7.01 19.40
CA ALA A 121 27.16 -7.39 20.76
C ALA A 121 25.94 -8.33 20.76
N ASP A 122 25.74 -9.08 21.85
CA ASP A 122 24.64 -10.04 22.01
C ASP A 122 23.24 -9.41 22.02
N ASP A 123 23.16 -8.14 22.43
CA ASP A 123 21.92 -7.35 22.50
C ASP A 123 21.62 -6.57 21.22
N LEU A 124 22.48 -6.68 20.20
CA LEU A 124 22.27 -6.10 18.88
C LEU A 124 21.79 -7.18 17.88
N PRO A 125 20.89 -6.84 16.95
CA PRO A 125 20.48 -7.76 15.89
C PRO A 125 21.63 -8.08 14.93
N MET A 126 21.73 -9.34 14.55
CA MET A 126 22.66 -9.85 13.53
C MET A 126 22.06 -9.84 12.13
N VAL A 127 20.73 -10.00 12.04
CA VAL A 127 20.03 -10.01 10.75
C VAL A 127 18.78 -9.15 10.85
N TYR A 128 18.63 -8.24 9.91
CA TYR A 128 17.43 -7.45 9.72
C TYR A 128 16.69 -7.92 8.48
N PHE A 129 15.36 -7.89 8.53
CA PHE A 129 14.50 -8.03 7.38
C PHE A 129 13.61 -6.82 7.28
N TYR A 130 13.41 -6.30 6.07
CA TYR A 130 12.53 -5.17 5.81
C TYR A 130 11.55 -5.50 4.69
N GLU A 131 10.29 -5.18 4.91
CA GLU A 131 9.27 -5.04 3.86
C GLU A 131 9.26 -3.58 3.42
N VAL A 132 9.85 -3.28 2.26
CA VAL A 132 10.11 -1.90 1.83
C VAL A 132 9.15 -1.49 0.72
N ASP A 133 8.51 -0.34 0.89
CA ASP A 133 7.62 0.26 -0.10
C ASP A 133 8.40 1.12 -1.10
N LEU A 134 8.56 0.61 -2.32
CA LEU A 134 9.25 1.33 -3.40
C LEU A 134 8.47 2.56 -3.88
N ASN A 135 7.15 2.59 -3.65
CA ASN A 135 6.30 3.70 -4.03
C ASN A 135 6.34 4.85 -3.01
N ASP A 136 6.80 4.59 -1.78
CA ASP A 136 6.96 5.59 -0.72
C ASP A 136 8.43 5.78 -0.36
N LYS A 137 9.20 6.27 -1.34
CA LYS A 137 10.61 6.65 -1.17
C LYS A 137 11.48 5.56 -0.52
N ARG A 138 11.09 4.29 -0.60
CA ARG A 138 11.75 3.14 0.03
C ARG A 138 11.73 3.16 1.56
N PHE A 139 10.65 3.61 2.18
CA PHE A 139 10.42 3.42 3.61
C PHE A 139 9.95 1.99 3.91
N ALA A 140 10.38 1.46 5.06
CA ALA A 140 9.95 0.13 5.50
C ALA A 140 8.56 0.17 6.13
N LEU A 141 7.66 -0.70 5.68
CA LEU A 141 6.34 -0.88 6.28
C LEU A 141 6.42 -1.64 7.59
N ARG A 142 7.29 -2.65 7.66
CA ARG A 142 7.55 -3.47 8.85
C ARG A 142 8.91 -4.14 8.76
N GLY A 143 9.42 -4.59 9.90
CA GLY A 143 10.74 -5.19 9.99
C GLY A 143 10.84 -6.34 10.98
N ILE A 144 11.87 -7.15 10.80
CA ILE A 144 12.20 -8.27 11.68
C ILE A 144 13.65 -8.13 12.10
N GLU A 145 13.90 -8.22 13.40
CA GLU A 145 15.24 -8.28 13.99
C GLU A 145 15.51 -9.70 14.49
N VAL A 146 16.64 -10.27 14.08
CA VAL A 146 17.11 -11.56 14.56
C VAL A 146 18.43 -11.39 15.31
N PHE A 147 18.44 -11.79 16.57
CA PHE A 147 19.59 -11.68 17.47
C PHE A 147 20.47 -12.93 17.39
N VAL A 148 21.69 -12.85 17.93
CA VAL A 148 22.66 -13.96 17.94
C VAL A 148 22.12 -15.23 18.62
N ASN A 149 21.27 -15.07 19.63
CA ASN A 149 20.59 -16.17 20.33
C ASN A 149 19.35 -16.70 19.59
N ARG A 150 19.14 -16.28 18.34
CA ARG A 150 18.00 -16.59 17.46
C ARG A 150 16.64 -16.08 17.96
N LYS A 151 16.63 -15.18 18.95
CA LYS A 151 15.42 -14.44 19.28
C LYS A 151 14.99 -13.63 18.05
N VAL A 152 13.71 -13.68 17.74
CA VAL A 152 13.09 -12.90 16.67
C VAL A 152 12.22 -11.83 17.29
N LYS A 153 12.43 -10.57 16.92
CA LYS A 153 11.58 -9.43 17.28
C LYS A 153 10.93 -8.89 16.02
N LEU A 154 9.61 -8.74 16.06
CA LEU A 154 8.82 -8.16 14.97
C LEU A 154 8.60 -6.67 15.28
N ILE A 155 8.64 -5.85 14.24
CA ILE A 155 8.45 -4.41 14.32
C ILE A 155 7.38 -4.04 13.30
N ASP A 156 6.21 -3.64 13.79
CA ASP A 156 5.07 -3.26 12.95
C ASP A 156 5.23 -1.84 12.36
N ASP A 157 5.97 -0.97 13.03
CA ASP A 157 6.28 0.39 12.58
C ASP A 157 7.69 0.76 13.04
N LEU A 158 8.63 0.88 12.09
CA LEU A 158 10.03 1.23 12.38
C LEU A 158 10.19 2.69 12.81
N TYR A 159 9.24 3.56 12.45
CA TYR A 159 9.39 5.01 12.54
C TYR A 159 8.49 5.63 13.61
N TYR A 160 7.78 4.81 14.38
CA TYR A 160 6.79 5.24 15.38
C TYR A 160 7.29 6.36 16.31
N ASP A 161 8.54 6.29 16.78
CA ASP A 161 9.17 7.29 17.67
C ASP A 161 10.28 8.10 16.96
N ALA A 162 10.40 8.00 15.64
CA ALA A 162 11.46 8.68 14.88
C ALA A 162 11.10 10.15 14.61
N ILE A 163 11.98 11.06 15.03
CA ILE A 163 11.86 12.50 14.70
C ILE A 163 12.25 12.75 13.23
N GLU A 164 13.19 11.95 12.71
CA GLU A 164 13.66 11.98 11.32
C GLU A 164 13.82 10.54 10.83
N ALA A 165 13.33 10.26 9.63
CA ALA A 165 13.39 8.93 9.00
C ALA A 165 14.16 8.99 7.68
N CYS A 166 15.04 8.02 7.48
CA CYS A 166 15.77 7.84 6.23
C CYS A 166 15.20 6.63 5.45
N PRO A 167 15.10 6.74 4.11
CA PRO A 167 14.84 5.59 3.23
C PRO A 167 15.76 4.41 3.51
N ILE A 168 15.25 3.19 3.30
CA ILE A 168 16.07 1.98 3.31
C ILE A 168 16.93 1.96 2.03
N PRO A 169 18.28 1.90 2.16
CA PRO A 169 19.16 1.77 1.01
C PRO A 169 18.86 0.53 0.16
N THR A 170 19.22 0.59 -1.11
CA THR A 170 19.18 -0.58 -1.99
C THR A 170 20.21 -1.62 -1.58
N VAL A 171 19.98 -2.86 -1.99
CA VAL A 171 20.95 -3.96 -1.81
C VAL A 171 22.30 -3.60 -2.44
N ASP A 172 22.29 -2.96 -3.61
CA ASP A 172 23.50 -2.51 -4.28
C ASP A 172 24.23 -1.42 -3.48
N GLU A 173 23.52 -0.45 -2.90
CA GLU A 173 24.12 0.60 -2.06
C GLU A 173 24.70 0.04 -0.75
N PHE A 174 24.00 -0.89 -0.09
CA PHE A 174 24.52 -1.60 1.07
C PHE A 174 25.81 -2.35 0.72
N ASN A 175 25.80 -3.10 -0.38
CA ASN A 175 26.93 -3.94 -0.78
C ASN A 175 28.09 -3.14 -1.40
N ALA A 176 27.83 -1.94 -1.93
CA ALA A 176 28.85 -1.00 -2.40
C ALA A 176 29.62 -0.31 -1.26
N LYS A 177 29.27 -0.61 0.00
CA LYS A 177 29.94 -0.12 1.22
C LYS A 177 29.88 1.40 1.39
N ILE A 178 28.90 2.04 0.76
CA ILE A 178 28.66 3.49 0.86
C ILE A 178 28.33 3.88 2.31
N TRP A 179 27.68 2.98 3.04
CA TRP A 179 27.19 3.21 4.40
C TRP A 179 28.09 2.59 5.50
N GLY A 180 29.23 1.99 5.12
CA GLY A 180 30.11 1.21 6.01
C GLY A 180 30.42 -0.20 5.52
N GLU A 181 31.42 -0.85 6.13
CA GLU A 181 31.91 -2.17 5.71
C GLU A 181 31.22 -3.35 6.42
N GLY A 182 30.68 -3.12 7.62
CA GLY A 182 30.19 -4.15 8.55
C GLY A 182 28.80 -4.71 8.28
N PHE A 183 28.30 -4.64 7.05
CA PHE A 183 27.03 -5.26 6.68
C PHE A 183 26.99 -5.64 5.19
N ASN A 184 26.16 -6.62 4.87
CA ASN A 184 25.85 -7.04 3.51
C ASN A 184 24.34 -7.25 3.38
N ALA A 185 23.78 -7.04 2.20
CA ALA A 185 22.36 -7.17 1.96
C ALA A 185 22.05 -8.11 0.78
N ALA A 186 20.84 -8.68 0.79
CA ALA A 186 20.31 -9.50 -0.28
C ALA A 186 18.79 -9.27 -0.45
N ILE A 187 18.31 -9.42 -1.68
CA ILE A 187 16.88 -9.50 -1.97
C ILE A 187 16.39 -10.90 -1.59
N ILE A 188 15.25 -10.96 -0.91
CA ILE A 188 14.56 -12.22 -0.57
C ILE A 188 13.14 -12.23 -1.13
N SER A 189 12.49 -13.40 -1.09
CA SER A 189 11.09 -13.51 -1.49
C SER A 189 10.14 -13.11 -0.36
N LYS A 190 8.93 -12.69 -0.72
CA LYS A 190 7.84 -12.43 0.22
C LYS A 190 7.56 -13.64 1.11
N GLU A 191 7.59 -14.84 0.55
CA GLU A 191 7.30 -16.09 1.25
C GLU A 191 8.34 -16.37 2.34
N GLU A 192 9.62 -16.03 2.12
CA GLU A 192 10.65 -16.14 3.15
C GLU A 192 10.37 -15.17 4.30
N PHE A 193 10.07 -13.91 3.99
CA PHE A 193 9.75 -12.89 5.01
C PHE A 193 8.53 -13.30 5.84
N GLU A 194 7.41 -13.64 5.18
CA GLU A 194 6.16 -13.99 5.84
C GLU A 194 6.28 -15.26 6.69
N ARG A 195 7.07 -16.23 6.24
CA ARG A 195 7.34 -17.43 7.05
C ARG A 195 7.95 -17.04 8.39
N ILE A 196 8.96 -16.18 8.41
CA ILE A 196 9.60 -15.74 9.66
C ILE A 196 8.63 -14.90 10.48
N TRP A 197 7.90 -13.98 9.84
CA TRP A 197 6.90 -13.13 10.50
C TRP A 197 5.83 -13.94 11.24
N ILE A 198 5.28 -14.97 10.60
CA ILE A 198 4.22 -15.82 11.16
C ILE A 198 4.78 -16.77 12.22
N THR A 199 5.89 -17.45 11.92
CA THR A 199 6.43 -18.49 12.82
C THR A 199 7.21 -17.92 14.00
N LYS A 200 7.72 -16.69 13.88
CA LYS A 200 8.65 -16.05 14.82
C LYS A 200 9.91 -16.87 15.06
N THR A 201 10.33 -17.63 14.04
CA THR A 201 11.52 -18.48 14.07
C THR A 201 12.42 -18.21 12.87
N TYR A 202 13.73 -18.23 13.08
CA TYR A 202 14.73 -18.08 12.02
C TYR A 202 15.86 -19.11 12.16
N ASP A 203 15.88 -20.05 11.22
CA ASP A 203 16.85 -21.14 11.16
C ASP A 203 17.98 -20.89 10.15
N GLY A 204 17.94 -19.75 9.45
CA GLY A 204 18.95 -19.41 8.46
C GLY A 204 20.31 -19.04 9.05
N SER A 205 21.25 -18.73 8.15
CA SER A 205 22.58 -18.21 8.50
C SER A 205 22.48 -16.84 9.17
N LEU A 206 23.31 -16.58 10.18
CA LEU A 206 23.44 -15.25 10.81
C LEU A 206 24.53 -14.40 10.15
N ILE A 207 25.26 -14.97 9.18
CA ILE A 207 26.33 -14.31 8.43
C ILE A 207 26.05 -14.43 6.92
N SER A 208 26.51 -13.44 6.15
CA SER A 208 26.36 -13.38 4.69
C SER A 208 27.20 -14.40 3.96
#